data_AF-A0A556ABN5-F1
#
_entry.id   AF-A0A556ABN5-F1
#
_cell.length_a   1.000
_cell.length_b   1.000
_cell.length_c   1.000
_cell.angle_alpha   90.00
_cell.angle_beta   90.00
_cell.angle_gamma   90.00
#
_symmetry.space_group_name_H-M   'P 1'
#
loop_
_entity.id
_entity.type
_entity.pdbx_description
1 polymer ?
#
loop_
_entity_poly.entity_id
_entity_poly.type
_entity_poly.pdbx_seq_one_letter_code
_entity_poly.pdbx_strand_id
1 'polypeptide(L)'
;MQAKSLTPLAGWYWVRDGFRLFRRQPIAMFTWALAIGLVVLLASLMVPIGPVMFVVLMPSITMMTLHACRQIENGTPVKVLGLVQAWRNSGKVRPLLVAGAVYVASVLLAGLLAFVPFLGSIAEAAQAVDVTGPSADMAPFFAALQMPLAIFGVLYLLIAALFWHAPVLIAWHDMDLRKAMFFSGIACWRNKGAFVLYGLVWAVLLLALELFARLLSGIGLPGEFVGILQMPLNFALAAGLYCSFYPTYTTVFGEP
;
A
#
# COMPACT_ATOMS: atom_id res chain seq x y z
N MET A 1 0.54 -5.73 24.16
CA MET A 1 0.79 -6.75 23.11
C MET A 1 2.26 -6.71 22.75
N GLN A 2 2.96 -7.85 22.69
CA GLN A 2 4.40 -7.88 22.47
C GLN A 2 4.71 -8.20 21.01
N ALA A 3 5.29 -7.26 20.27
CA ALA A 3 5.77 -7.48 18.91
C ALA A 3 7.07 -8.29 18.93
N LYS A 4 7.12 -9.40 18.21
CA LYS A 4 8.32 -10.22 18.04
C LYS A 4 9.37 -9.46 17.21
N SER A 5 10.64 -9.74 17.47
CA SER A 5 11.76 -9.31 16.62
C SER A 5 12.16 -10.46 15.72
N LEU A 6 12.14 -10.22 14.41
CA LEU A 6 12.42 -11.20 13.39
C LEU A 6 13.74 -10.88 12.67
N THR A 7 14.32 -11.90 12.05
CA THR A 7 15.49 -11.71 11.18
C THR A 7 15.07 -11.03 9.87
N PRO A 8 15.98 -10.34 9.16
CA PRO A 8 15.65 -9.72 7.87
C PRO A 8 15.03 -10.69 6.86
N LEU A 9 15.40 -11.98 6.92
CA LEU A 9 14.87 -13.03 6.05
C LEU A 9 13.35 -13.21 6.16
N ALA A 10 12.73 -12.78 7.26
CA ALA A 10 11.28 -12.76 7.39
C ALA A 10 10.59 -11.97 6.26
N GLY A 11 11.22 -10.91 5.75
CA GLY A 11 10.69 -10.13 4.62
C GLY A 11 10.48 -10.97 3.35
N TRP A 12 11.42 -11.85 3.04
CA TRP A 12 11.28 -12.81 1.94
C TRP A 12 10.16 -13.82 2.22
N TYR A 13 10.09 -14.35 3.44
CA TYR A 13 9.06 -15.31 3.82
C TYR A 13 7.65 -14.72 3.76
N TRP A 14 7.46 -13.45 4.11
CA TRP A 14 6.15 -12.79 3.98
C TRP A 14 5.65 -12.77 2.53
N VAL A 15 6.54 -12.49 1.57
CA VAL A 15 6.18 -12.55 0.15
C VAL A 15 5.86 -13.97 -0.28
N ARG A 16 6.75 -14.93 0.04
CA ARG A 16 6.56 -16.35 -0.29
C ARG A 16 5.24 -16.89 0.27
N ASP A 17 4.95 -16.61 1.52
CA ASP A 17 3.78 -17.12 2.23
C ASP A 17 2.50 -16.39 1.77
N GLY A 18 2.60 -15.12 1.38
CA GLY A 18 1.53 -14.41 0.67
C GLY A 18 1.15 -15.10 -0.65
N PHE A 19 2.13 -15.44 -1.50
CA PHE A 19 1.87 -16.20 -2.72
C PHE A 19 1.35 -17.62 -2.43
N ARG A 20 1.75 -18.24 -1.32
CA ARG A 20 1.19 -19.54 -0.90
C ARG A 20 -0.29 -19.43 -0.57
N LEU A 21 -0.71 -18.38 0.15
CA LEU A 21 -2.12 -18.10 0.44
C LEU A 21 -2.90 -17.80 -0.86
N PHE A 22 -2.36 -16.95 -1.72
CA PHE A 22 -2.97 -16.64 -3.02
C PHE A 22 -3.24 -17.92 -3.84
N ARG A 23 -2.26 -18.84 -3.93
CA ARG A 23 -2.40 -20.10 -4.68
C ARG A 23 -3.44 -21.06 -4.12
N ARG A 24 -3.83 -20.95 -2.84
CA ARG A 24 -4.89 -21.79 -2.27
C ARG A 24 -6.28 -21.42 -2.79
N GLN A 25 -6.54 -20.13 -3.04
CA GLN A 25 -7.80 -19.64 -3.61
C GLN A 25 -7.55 -18.48 -4.60
N PRO A 26 -6.93 -18.76 -5.76
CA PRO A 26 -6.45 -17.71 -6.67
C PRO A 26 -7.59 -16.87 -7.24
N ILE A 27 -8.71 -17.51 -7.61
CA ILE A 27 -9.88 -16.81 -8.16
C ILE A 27 -10.46 -15.84 -7.13
N ALA A 28 -10.53 -16.23 -5.85
CA ALA A 28 -11.12 -15.38 -4.82
C ALA A 28 -10.28 -14.13 -4.57
N MET A 29 -8.96 -14.28 -4.42
CA MET A 29 -8.06 -13.16 -4.18
C MET A 29 -7.84 -12.29 -5.42
N PHE A 30 -7.87 -12.88 -6.63
CA PHE A 30 -7.87 -12.15 -7.88
C PHE A 30 -9.14 -11.30 -8.03
N THR A 31 -10.31 -11.89 -7.74
CA THR A 31 -11.60 -11.16 -7.75
C THR A 31 -11.61 -10.06 -6.68
N TRP A 32 -11.01 -10.30 -5.52
CA TRP A 32 -10.84 -9.27 -4.48
C TRP A 32 -9.95 -8.11 -4.97
N ALA A 33 -8.82 -8.42 -5.63
CA ALA A 33 -7.95 -7.40 -6.21
C ALA A 33 -8.65 -6.60 -7.32
N LEU A 34 -9.43 -7.26 -8.18
CA LEU A 34 -10.28 -6.59 -9.17
C LEU A 34 -11.33 -5.69 -8.52
N ALA A 35 -11.98 -6.15 -7.43
CA ALA A 35 -12.95 -5.34 -6.71
C ALA A 35 -12.33 -4.07 -6.11
N ILE A 36 -11.13 -4.18 -5.53
CA ILE A 36 -10.37 -3.00 -5.07
C ILE A 36 -10.02 -2.11 -6.27
N GLY A 37 -9.56 -2.67 -7.38
CA GLY A 37 -9.26 -1.92 -8.60
C GLY A 37 -10.46 -1.16 -9.17
N LEU A 38 -11.66 -1.74 -9.10
CA LEU A 38 -12.90 -1.06 -9.47
C LEU A 38 -13.19 0.12 -8.53
N VAL A 39 -12.98 -0.03 -7.23
CA VAL A 39 -13.13 1.08 -6.28
C VAL A 39 -12.10 2.18 -6.56
N VAL A 40 -10.85 1.83 -6.87
CA VAL A 40 -9.83 2.80 -7.31
C VAL A 40 -10.29 3.54 -8.56
N LEU A 41 -10.76 2.81 -9.58
CA LEU A 41 -11.25 3.40 -10.83
C LEU A 41 -12.38 4.41 -10.55
N LEU A 42 -13.39 4.01 -9.77
CA LEU A 42 -14.51 4.90 -9.42
C LEU A 42 -14.04 6.13 -8.62
N ALA A 43 -13.10 5.95 -7.69
CA ALA A 43 -12.49 7.05 -6.95
C ALA A 43 -11.75 8.02 -7.89
N SER A 44 -11.01 7.52 -8.87
CA SER A 44 -10.32 8.35 -9.86
C SER A 44 -11.25 9.16 -10.77
N LEU A 45 -12.52 8.76 -10.93
CA LEU A 45 -13.52 9.55 -11.68
C LEU A 45 -14.05 10.75 -10.89
N MET A 46 -13.87 10.79 -9.57
CA MET A 46 -14.41 11.82 -8.66
C MET A 46 -13.33 12.79 -8.16
N VAL A 47 -12.32 13.09 -8.97
CA VAL A 47 -11.22 14.00 -8.58
C VAL A 47 -11.76 15.40 -8.23
N PRO A 48 -11.31 16.02 -7.13
CA PRO A 48 -10.22 15.57 -6.23
C PRO A 48 -10.65 14.72 -5.03
N ILE A 49 -11.96 14.55 -4.78
CA ILE A 49 -12.49 13.97 -3.55
C ILE A 49 -12.35 12.45 -3.51
N GLY A 50 -12.56 11.78 -4.65
CA GLY A 50 -12.57 10.32 -4.73
C GLY A 50 -11.28 9.65 -4.24
N PRO A 51 -10.08 10.07 -4.67
CA PRO A 51 -8.82 9.49 -4.17
C PRO A 51 -8.65 9.62 -2.66
N VAL A 52 -9.09 10.75 -2.07
CA VAL A 52 -9.06 10.95 -0.61
C VAL A 52 -9.98 9.95 0.08
N MET A 53 -11.21 9.79 -0.42
CA MET A 53 -12.16 8.82 0.12
C MET A 53 -11.64 7.38 0.04
N PHE A 54 -10.95 7.02 -1.04
CA PHE A 54 -10.32 5.71 -1.17
C PHE A 54 -9.25 5.47 -0.11
N VAL A 55 -8.40 6.46 0.15
CA VAL A 55 -7.38 6.37 1.20
C VAL A 55 -8.01 6.28 2.59
N VAL A 56 -9.12 6.98 2.85
CA VAL A 56 -9.87 6.83 4.12
C VAL A 56 -10.42 5.41 4.28
N LEU A 57 -10.77 4.73 3.18
CA LEU A 57 -11.27 3.35 3.19
C LEU A 57 -10.16 2.30 3.36
N MET A 58 -8.88 2.65 3.16
CA MET A 58 -7.77 1.69 3.18
C MET A 58 -7.70 0.82 4.45
N PRO A 59 -7.83 1.35 5.67
CA PRO A 59 -7.83 0.51 6.88
C PRO A 59 -8.92 -0.58 6.86
N SER A 60 -10.08 -0.27 6.28
CA SER A 60 -11.17 -1.24 6.12
C SER A 60 -10.84 -2.29 5.07
N ILE A 61 -10.26 -1.87 3.95
CA ILE A 61 -9.78 -2.78 2.88
C ILE A 61 -8.71 -3.72 3.42
N THR A 62 -7.75 -3.21 4.19
CA THR A 62 -6.71 -4.02 4.84
C THR A 62 -7.33 -5.04 5.79
N MET A 63 -8.27 -4.63 6.65
CA MET A 63 -8.95 -5.55 7.57
C MET A 63 -9.69 -6.67 6.82
N MET A 64 -10.47 -6.34 5.78
CA MET A 64 -11.17 -7.32 4.95
C MET A 64 -10.19 -8.28 4.24
N THR A 65 -9.07 -7.76 3.74
CA THR A 65 -8.03 -8.54 3.09
C THR A 65 -7.42 -9.58 4.04
N LEU A 66 -7.07 -9.16 5.26
CA LEU A 66 -6.51 -10.08 6.24
C LEU A 66 -7.56 -11.09 6.75
N HIS A 67 -8.82 -10.69 6.84
CA HIS A 67 -9.91 -11.61 7.15
C HIS A 67 -10.07 -12.68 6.05
N ALA A 68 -9.97 -12.30 4.77
CA ALA A 68 -9.95 -13.23 3.65
C ALA A 68 -8.77 -14.20 3.73
N CYS A 69 -7.58 -13.70 4.04
CA CYS A 69 -6.39 -14.55 4.20
C CYS A 69 -6.53 -15.55 5.34
N ARG A 70 -7.11 -15.13 6.49
CA ARG A 70 -7.43 -16.02 7.61
C ARG A 70 -8.42 -17.13 7.20
N GLN A 71 -9.44 -16.79 6.41
CA GLN A 71 -10.37 -17.79 5.87
C GLN A 71 -9.64 -18.80 4.97
N ILE A 72 -8.76 -18.33 4.08
CA ILE A 72 -7.96 -19.19 3.19
C ILE A 72 -7.01 -20.10 3.98
N GLU A 73 -6.39 -19.58 5.04
CA GLU A 73 -5.53 -20.37 5.92
C GLU A 73 -6.30 -21.52 6.58
N ASN A 74 -7.51 -21.23 7.05
CA ASN A 74 -8.44 -22.18 7.69
C ASN A 74 -9.20 -23.08 6.70
N GLY A 75 -8.89 -23.04 5.40
CA GLY A 75 -9.58 -23.86 4.38
C GLY A 75 -11.03 -23.44 4.09
N THR A 76 -11.44 -22.25 4.52
CA THR A 76 -12.79 -21.71 4.28
C THR A 76 -12.85 -20.94 2.96
N PRO A 77 -13.84 -21.19 2.08
CA PRO A 77 -14.00 -20.45 0.82
C PRO A 77 -14.27 -18.95 1.06
N VAL A 78 -13.50 -18.09 0.39
CA VAL A 78 -13.66 -16.63 0.46
C VAL A 78 -14.73 -16.16 -0.53
N LYS A 79 -15.69 -15.36 -0.04
CA LYS A 79 -16.69 -14.68 -0.87
C LYS A 79 -16.53 -13.17 -0.71
N VAL A 80 -16.26 -12.45 -1.81
CA VAL A 80 -16.02 -10.99 -1.80
C VAL A 80 -17.16 -10.22 -1.11
N LEU A 81 -18.42 -10.50 -1.46
CA LEU A 81 -19.57 -9.87 -0.80
C LEU A 81 -19.68 -10.23 0.69
N GLY A 82 -19.24 -11.45 1.06
CA GLY A 82 -19.15 -11.89 2.45
C GLY A 82 -18.13 -11.07 3.26
N LEU A 83 -17.02 -10.65 2.65
CA LEU A 83 -16.03 -9.78 3.31
C LEU A 83 -16.63 -8.41 3.66
N VAL A 84 -17.39 -7.82 2.73
CA VAL A 84 -18.07 -6.53 2.94
C VAL A 84 -19.14 -6.64 4.04
N GLN A 85 -19.90 -7.74 4.06
CA GLN A 85 -20.89 -8.00 5.11
C GLN A 85 -20.23 -8.21 6.48
N ALA A 86 -19.16 -9.01 6.54
CA ALA A 86 -18.39 -9.22 7.76
C ALA A 86 -17.80 -7.91 8.30
N TRP A 87 -17.28 -7.05 7.41
CA TRP A 87 -16.81 -5.72 7.79
C TRP A 87 -17.94 -4.85 8.35
N ARG A 88 -19.10 -4.78 7.67
CA ARG A 88 -20.27 -4.02 8.15
C ARG A 88 -20.76 -4.49 9.52
N ASN A 89 -20.75 -5.80 9.74
CA ASN A 89 -21.23 -6.41 10.99
C ASN A 89 -20.17 -6.45 12.10
N SER A 90 -18.91 -6.11 11.81
CA SER A 90 -17.81 -6.17 12.78
C SER A 90 -17.93 -5.17 13.93
N GLY A 91 -18.76 -4.13 13.79
CA GLY A 91 -18.76 -2.97 14.70
C GLY A 91 -17.50 -2.10 14.60
N LYS A 92 -16.55 -2.44 13.72
CA LYS A 92 -15.26 -1.73 13.56
C LYS A 92 -15.22 -0.77 12.38
N VAL A 93 -16.32 -0.61 11.64
CA VAL A 93 -16.44 0.32 10.50
C VAL A 93 -16.00 1.73 10.89
N ARG A 94 -16.64 2.32 11.91
CA ARG A 94 -16.36 3.70 12.33
C ARG A 94 -14.91 3.89 12.84
N PRO A 95 -14.37 3.05 13.74
CA PRO A 95 -12.97 3.13 14.15
C PRO A 95 -11.98 3.07 12.97
N LEU A 96 -12.23 2.20 11.98
CA LEU A 96 -11.35 2.05 10.82
C LEU A 96 -11.42 3.25 9.87
N LEU A 97 -12.61 3.84 9.66
CA LEU A 97 -12.76 5.07 8.88
C LEU A 97 -12.10 6.27 9.58
N VAL A 98 -12.21 6.36 10.91
CA VAL A 98 -11.49 7.38 11.70
C VAL A 98 -9.98 7.20 11.55
N ALA A 99 -9.48 5.97 11.63
CA ALA A 99 -8.07 5.68 11.38
C ALA A 99 -7.62 6.15 9.99
N GLY A 100 -8.44 5.92 8.96
CA GLY A 100 -8.17 6.37 7.60
C GLY A 100 -8.15 7.90 7.46
N ALA A 101 -9.10 8.59 8.10
CA ALA A 101 -9.14 10.04 8.12
C ALA A 101 -7.91 10.65 8.83
N VAL A 102 -7.49 10.06 9.96
CA VAL A 102 -6.28 10.49 10.67
C VAL A 102 -5.03 10.22 9.84
N TYR A 103 -4.97 9.10 9.11
CA TYR A 103 -3.87 8.82 8.18
C TYR A 103 -3.78 9.89 7.09
N VAL A 104 -4.90 10.21 6.41
CA VAL A 104 -4.94 11.29 5.40
C VAL A 104 -4.48 12.61 5.99
N ALA A 105 -5.02 13.01 7.16
CA ALA A 105 -4.63 14.24 7.81
C ALA A 105 -3.13 14.28 8.14
N SER A 106 -2.55 13.15 8.56
CA SER A 106 -1.13 13.02 8.86
C SER A 106 -0.27 13.18 7.59
N VAL A 107 -0.68 12.55 6.48
CA VAL A 107 0.03 12.66 5.19
C VAL A 107 -0.05 14.08 4.63
N LEU A 108 -1.22 14.74 4.71
CA LEU A 108 -1.38 16.13 4.30
C LEU A 108 -0.52 17.07 5.15
N LEU A 109 -0.52 16.89 6.47
CA LEU A 109 0.33 17.67 7.38
C LEU A 109 1.81 17.46 7.06
N ALA A 110 2.24 16.22 6.80
CA ALA A 110 3.61 15.95 6.38
C ALA A 110 3.96 16.64 5.06
N GLY A 111 3.04 16.65 4.09
CA GLY A 111 3.20 17.39 2.83
C GLY A 111 3.36 18.89 3.07
N LEU A 112 2.51 19.49 3.91
CA LEU A 112 2.62 20.91 4.25
C LEU A 112 3.98 21.23 4.92
N LEU A 113 4.36 20.44 5.92
CA LEU A 113 5.64 20.64 6.62
C LEU A 113 6.86 20.46 5.70
N ALA A 114 6.77 19.54 4.74
CA ALA A 114 7.86 19.26 3.82
C ALA A 114 7.97 20.28 2.70
N PHE A 115 6.87 20.79 2.15
CA PHE A 115 6.87 21.61 0.93
C PHE A 115 6.69 23.12 1.18
N VAL A 116 5.92 23.54 2.19
CA VAL A 116 5.67 24.97 2.46
C VAL A 116 6.97 25.79 2.61
N PRO A 117 8.01 25.30 3.32
CA PRO A 117 9.26 26.06 3.45
C PRO A 117 10.02 26.26 2.12
N PHE A 118 9.71 25.49 1.08
CA PHE A 118 10.42 25.47 -0.20
C PHE A 118 9.61 26.07 -1.36
N LEU A 119 8.41 26.62 -1.10
CA LEU A 119 7.52 27.14 -2.16
C LEU A 119 8.18 28.22 -3.02
N GLY A 120 9.00 29.10 -2.43
CA GLY A 120 9.73 30.14 -3.17
C GLY A 120 10.72 29.55 -4.18
N SER A 121 11.61 28.66 -3.71
CA SER A 121 12.58 27.98 -4.58
C SER A 121 11.92 27.12 -5.66
N ILE A 122 10.79 26.49 -5.35
CA ILE A 122 10.03 25.69 -6.34
C ILE A 122 9.39 26.61 -7.38
N ALA A 123 8.79 27.73 -6.96
CA ALA A 123 8.15 28.67 -7.87
C ALA A 123 9.17 29.34 -8.81
N GLU A 124 10.33 29.75 -8.30
CA GLU A 124 11.43 30.30 -9.10
C GLU A 124 11.92 29.28 -10.14
N ALA A 125 12.14 28.03 -9.72
CA ALA A 125 12.57 26.97 -10.63
C ALA A 125 11.50 26.61 -11.67
N ALA A 126 10.21 26.63 -11.29
CA ALA A 126 9.10 26.39 -12.22
C ALA A 126 8.98 27.49 -13.28
N GLN A 127 9.15 28.77 -12.89
CA GLN A 127 9.15 29.89 -13.83
C GLN A 127 10.32 29.82 -14.81
N ALA A 128 11.50 29.41 -14.36
CA ALA A 128 12.66 29.25 -15.24
C ALA A 128 12.42 28.19 -16.34
N VAL A 129 11.68 27.12 -16.01
CA VAL A 129 11.28 26.08 -16.97
C VAL A 129 10.21 26.61 -17.94
N ASP A 130 9.21 27.33 -17.45
CA ASP A 130 8.10 27.82 -18.28
C ASP A 130 8.56 28.86 -19.33
N VAL A 131 9.52 29.72 -18.94
CA VAL A 131 10.09 30.74 -19.85
C VAL A 131 10.96 30.13 -20.95
N THR A 132 11.55 28.96 -20.74
CA THR A 132 12.50 28.32 -21.69
C THR A 132 11.84 27.30 -22.64
N GLY A 133 10.56 26.99 -22.46
CA GLY A 133 9.77 26.17 -23.37
C GLY A 133 10.17 24.68 -23.40
N PRO A 134 9.81 23.89 -24.43
CA PRO A 134 10.04 22.44 -24.49
C PRO A 134 11.53 22.01 -24.45
N SER A 135 12.45 22.95 -24.64
CA SER A 135 13.91 22.78 -24.54
C SER A 135 14.47 23.15 -23.16
N ALA A 136 13.63 23.45 -22.18
CA ALA A 136 14.01 23.81 -20.82
C ALA A 136 14.84 22.70 -20.16
N ASP A 137 15.97 23.09 -19.56
CA ASP A 137 16.67 22.22 -18.63
C ASP A 137 15.82 22.07 -17.36
N MET A 138 15.37 20.84 -17.09
CA MET A 138 14.57 20.50 -15.91
C MET A 138 15.43 20.27 -14.66
N ALA A 139 16.76 20.23 -14.77
CA ALA A 139 17.65 19.98 -13.65
C ALA A 139 17.44 20.96 -12.47
N PRO A 140 17.25 22.28 -12.68
CA PRO A 140 17.00 23.22 -11.57
C PRO A 140 15.68 22.92 -10.84
N PHE A 141 14.65 22.52 -11.58
CA PHE A 141 13.35 22.16 -11.01
C PHE A 141 13.44 20.88 -10.16
N PHE A 142 14.11 19.84 -10.66
CA PHE A 142 14.34 18.63 -9.88
C PHE A 142 15.22 18.86 -8.66
N ALA A 143 16.24 19.72 -8.76
CA ALA A 143 17.06 20.11 -7.63
C ALA A 143 16.24 20.82 -6.54
N ALA A 144 15.35 21.74 -6.92
CA ALA A 144 14.46 22.44 -5.99
C ALA A 144 13.48 21.48 -5.26
N LEU A 145 13.12 20.36 -5.89
CA LEU A 145 12.25 19.34 -5.31
C LEU A 145 12.97 18.31 -4.43
N GLN A 146 14.29 18.18 -4.54
CA GLN A 146 15.04 17.11 -3.89
C GLN A 146 14.89 17.12 -2.36
N MET A 147 15.12 18.28 -1.73
CA MET A 147 15.02 18.42 -0.28
C MET A 147 13.59 18.24 0.26
N PRO A 148 12.55 18.91 -0.27
CA PRO A 148 11.18 18.71 0.21
C PRO A 148 10.71 17.25 0.00
N LEU A 149 11.07 16.61 -1.12
CA LEU A 149 10.76 15.19 -1.33
C LEU A 149 11.46 14.28 -0.33
N ALA A 150 12.72 14.55 0.01
CA ALA A 150 13.44 13.79 1.02
C ALA A 150 12.80 13.91 2.41
N ILE A 151 12.43 15.13 2.82
CA ILE A 151 11.72 15.38 4.08
C ILE A 151 10.37 14.66 4.08
N PHE A 152 9.59 14.83 3.01
CA PHE A 152 8.30 14.16 2.88
C PHE A 152 8.44 12.64 2.93
N GLY A 153 9.44 12.07 2.25
CA GLY A 153 9.73 10.64 2.25
C GLY A 153 10.01 10.10 3.65
N VAL A 154 10.82 10.79 4.45
CA VAL A 154 11.09 10.41 5.84
C VAL A 154 9.83 10.47 6.69
N LEU A 155 9.07 11.58 6.63
CA LEU A 155 7.82 11.72 7.38
C LEU A 155 6.79 10.67 6.98
N TYR A 156 6.67 10.40 5.68
CA TYR A 156 5.78 9.39 5.14
C TYR A 156 6.15 7.98 5.61
N LEU A 157 7.44 7.62 5.64
CA LEU A 157 7.89 6.35 6.18
C LEU A 157 7.52 6.17 7.67
N LEU A 158 7.65 7.24 8.47
CA LEU A 158 7.22 7.22 9.87
C LEU A 158 5.69 7.02 9.99
N ILE A 159 4.91 7.74 9.19
CA ILE A 159 3.45 7.58 9.15
C ILE A 159 3.09 6.17 8.71
N ALA A 160 3.69 5.65 7.65
CA ALA A 160 3.46 4.29 7.17
C ALA A 160 3.74 3.26 8.27
N ALA A 161 4.83 3.39 9.02
CA ALA A 161 5.14 2.51 10.15
C ALA A 161 4.09 2.58 11.28
N LEU A 162 3.58 3.78 11.59
CA LEU A 162 2.53 3.96 12.60
C LEU A 162 1.19 3.35 12.16
N PHE A 163 0.89 3.30 10.87
CA PHE A 163 -0.40 2.81 10.38
C PHE A 163 -0.36 1.38 9.81
N TRP A 164 0.82 0.81 9.58
CA TRP A 164 0.98 -0.49 8.90
C TRP A 164 0.14 -1.62 9.52
N HIS A 165 0.21 -1.78 10.85
CA HIS A 165 -0.54 -2.80 11.58
C HIS A 165 -1.75 -2.25 12.34
N ALA A 166 -1.89 -0.93 12.43
CA ALA A 166 -2.93 -0.29 13.23
C ALA A 166 -4.37 -0.75 12.89
N PRO A 167 -4.79 -0.87 11.62
CA PRO A 167 -6.14 -1.31 11.27
C PRO A 167 -6.50 -2.68 11.87
N VAL A 168 -5.53 -3.60 11.83
CA VAL A 168 -5.72 -4.99 12.28
C VAL A 168 -5.74 -5.05 13.81
N LEU A 169 -4.87 -4.27 14.47
CA LEU A 169 -4.86 -4.13 15.93
C LEU A 169 -6.16 -3.55 16.46
N ILE A 170 -6.74 -2.57 15.77
CA ILE A 170 -8.07 -2.03 16.07
C ILE A 170 -9.14 -3.11 15.86
N ALA A 171 -9.09 -3.82 14.73
CA ALA A 171 -10.14 -4.75 14.34
C ALA A 171 -10.19 -6.03 15.18
N TRP A 172 -9.05 -6.66 15.46
CA TRP A 172 -8.96 -7.96 16.12
C TRP A 172 -8.74 -7.86 17.63
N HIS A 173 -8.18 -6.76 18.13
CA HIS A 173 -7.86 -6.60 19.55
C HIS A 173 -8.55 -5.41 20.22
N ASP A 174 -9.52 -4.80 19.53
CA ASP A 174 -10.30 -3.68 20.02
C ASP A 174 -9.45 -2.55 20.62
N MET A 175 -8.28 -2.31 20.02
CA MET A 175 -7.37 -1.28 20.49
C MET A 175 -7.84 0.11 20.05
N ASP A 176 -7.72 1.08 20.95
CA ASP A 176 -7.82 2.50 20.59
C ASP A 176 -6.76 2.85 19.54
N LEU A 177 -7.10 3.74 18.60
CA LEU A 177 -6.22 4.15 17.50
C LEU A 177 -4.81 4.56 17.97
N ARG A 178 -4.71 5.34 19.04
CA ARG A 178 -3.41 5.78 19.58
C ARG A 178 -2.53 4.61 20.03
N LYS A 179 -3.11 3.63 20.74
CA LYS A 179 -2.40 2.43 21.19
C LYS A 179 -2.03 1.54 19.99
N ALA A 180 -2.94 1.38 19.03
CA ALA A 180 -2.69 0.63 17.81
C ALA A 180 -1.53 1.22 16.99
N MET A 181 -1.47 2.55 16.84
CA MET A 181 -0.39 3.24 16.17
C MET A 181 0.95 3.06 16.88
N PHE A 182 0.96 3.16 18.21
CA PHE A 182 2.15 2.95 19.02
C PHE A 182 2.70 1.52 18.83
N PHE A 183 1.86 0.49 18.97
CA PHE A 183 2.30 -0.89 18.79
C PHE A 183 2.72 -1.18 17.34
N SER A 184 2.06 -0.60 16.34
CA SER A 184 2.46 -0.69 14.93
C SER A 184 3.84 -0.08 14.69
N GLY A 185 4.09 1.12 15.20
CA GLY A 185 5.38 1.80 15.06
C GLY A 185 6.52 1.01 15.70
N ILE A 186 6.31 0.52 16.93
CA ILE A 186 7.29 -0.33 17.63
C ILE A 186 7.53 -1.64 16.87
N ALA A 187 6.47 -2.28 16.35
CA ALA A 187 6.59 -3.49 15.55
C ALA A 187 7.41 -3.27 14.27
N CYS A 188 7.14 -2.20 13.54
CA CYS A 188 7.90 -1.85 12.34
C CYS A 188 9.36 -1.52 12.66
N TRP A 189 9.62 -0.77 13.73
CA TRP A 189 10.97 -0.41 14.17
C TRP A 189 11.81 -1.64 14.57
N ARG A 190 11.21 -2.57 15.31
CA ARG A 190 11.84 -3.84 15.71
C ARG A 190 12.13 -4.76 14.52
N ASN A 191 11.38 -4.63 13.43
CA ASN A 191 11.46 -5.49 12.25
C ASN A 191 11.91 -4.74 10.97
N LYS A 192 12.56 -3.58 11.11
CA LYS A 192 12.97 -2.74 9.97
C LYS A 192 13.76 -3.47 8.88
N GLY A 193 14.65 -4.39 9.26
CA GLY A 193 15.42 -5.19 8.30
C GLY A 193 14.54 -6.14 7.48
N ALA A 194 13.50 -6.71 8.09
CA ALA A 194 12.52 -7.52 7.38
C ALA A 194 11.66 -6.67 6.44
N PHE A 195 11.25 -5.47 6.86
CA PHE A 195 10.53 -4.52 6.00
C PHE A 195 11.36 -4.03 4.82
N VAL A 196 12.66 -3.77 5.01
CA VAL A 196 13.57 -3.41 3.91
C VAL A 196 13.66 -4.55 2.90
N LEU A 197 13.92 -5.80 3.35
CA LEU A 197 13.97 -6.93 2.42
C LEU A 197 12.61 -7.16 1.73
N TYR A 198 11.50 -7.04 2.47
CA TYR A 198 10.15 -7.14 1.91
C TYR A 198 9.92 -6.12 0.78
N GLY A 199 10.28 -4.85 1.02
CA GLY A 199 10.21 -3.81 0.00
C GLY A 199 11.10 -4.09 -1.21
N LEU A 200 12.33 -4.55 -1.00
CA LEU A 200 13.26 -4.93 -2.07
C LEU A 200 12.71 -6.07 -2.93
N VAL A 201 12.13 -7.11 -2.32
CA VAL A 201 11.52 -8.22 -3.06
C VAL A 201 10.36 -7.73 -3.92
N TRP A 202 9.49 -6.88 -3.38
CA TRP A 202 8.39 -6.28 -4.15
C TRP A 202 8.88 -5.37 -5.27
N ALA A 203 9.92 -4.57 -5.03
CA ALA A 203 10.53 -3.74 -6.06
C ALA A 203 11.06 -4.60 -7.22
N VAL A 204 11.76 -5.70 -6.93
CA VAL A 204 12.24 -6.64 -7.95
C VAL A 204 11.09 -7.26 -8.73
N LEU A 205 10.00 -7.68 -8.06
CA LEU A 205 8.84 -8.28 -8.73
C LEU A 205 8.13 -7.28 -9.66
N LEU A 206 7.96 -6.03 -9.22
CA LEU A 206 7.36 -4.97 -10.04
C LEU A 206 8.26 -4.62 -11.24
N LEU A 207 9.56 -4.46 -11.02
CA LEU A 207 10.52 -4.20 -12.09
C LEU A 207 10.58 -5.36 -13.10
N ALA A 208 10.48 -6.61 -12.63
CA ALA A 208 10.43 -7.78 -13.49
C ALA A 208 9.16 -7.79 -14.36
N LEU A 209 8.01 -7.40 -13.80
CA LEU A 209 6.76 -7.29 -14.55
C LEU A 209 6.82 -6.19 -15.63
N GLU A 210 7.40 -5.04 -15.29
CA GLU A 210 7.63 -3.95 -16.25
C GLU A 210 8.63 -4.34 -17.35
N LEU A 211 9.73 -5.00 -16.98
CA LEU A 211 10.71 -5.52 -17.93
C LEU A 211 10.06 -6.53 -18.88
N PHE A 212 9.23 -7.44 -18.36
CA PHE A 212 8.52 -8.42 -19.17
C PHE A 212 7.68 -7.73 -20.26
N ALA A 213 6.93 -6.69 -19.92
CA ALA A 213 6.14 -5.94 -20.89
C ALA A 213 6.99 -5.22 -21.93
N ARG A 214 8.11 -4.61 -21.50
CA ARG A 214 9.07 -3.97 -22.43
C ARG A 214 9.67 -4.98 -23.40
N LEU A 215 9.97 -6.20 -22.95
CA LEU A 215 10.47 -7.27 -23.82
C LEU A 215 9.43 -7.69 -24.86
N LEU A 216 8.15 -7.80 -24.47
CA LEU A 216 7.06 -8.09 -25.40
C LEU A 216 6.92 -7.00 -26.48
N SER A 217 6.98 -5.73 -26.08
CA SER A 217 7.00 -4.63 -27.06
C SER A 217 8.25 -4.65 -27.95
N GLY A 218 9.41 -5.01 -27.39
CA GLY A 218 10.68 -5.08 -28.11
C GLY A 218 10.73 -6.13 -29.21
N ILE A 219 9.97 -7.23 -29.09
CA ILE A 219 9.81 -8.24 -30.16
C ILE A 219 8.73 -7.87 -31.19
N GLY A 220 8.16 -6.66 -31.12
CA GLY A 220 7.20 -6.14 -32.09
C GLY A 220 5.73 -6.43 -31.79
N LEU A 221 5.38 -6.86 -30.57
CA LEU A 221 3.97 -7.04 -30.22
C LEU A 221 3.23 -5.68 -30.12
N PRO A 222 1.99 -5.58 -30.64
CA PRO A 222 1.19 -4.37 -30.52
C PRO A 222 0.97 -3.98 -29.05
N GLY A 223 0.98 -2.68 -28.74
CA GLY A 223 0.80 -2.17 -27.38
C GLY A 223 -0.52 -2.63 -26.74
N GLU A 224 -1.60 -2.71 -27.51
CA GLU A 224 -2.89 -3.24 -27.05
C GLU A 224 -2.78 -4.68 -26.55
N PHE A 225 -2.05 -5.54 -27.27
CA PHE A 225 -1.85 -6.92 -26.90
C PHE A 225 -1.01 -7.04 -25.63
N VAL A 226 0.05 -6.23 -25.50
CA VAL A 226 0.86 -6.16 -24.27
C VAL A 226 0.00 -5.72 -23.08
N GLY A 227 -0.87 -4.72 -23.25
CA GLY A 227 -1.79 -4.26 -22.20
C GLY A 227 -2.77 -5.34 -21.75
N ILE A 228 -3.37 -6.10 -22.68
CA ILE A 228 -4.27 -7.23 -22.39
C ILE A 228 -3.58 -8.29 -21.54
N LEU A 229 -2.30 -8.57 -21.80
CA LEU A 229 -1.49 -9.51 -21.02
C LEU A 229 -1.06 -8.93 -19.66
N GLN A 230 -0.69 -7.65 -19.60
CA GLN A 230 -0.23 -7.00 -18.38
C GLN A 230 -1.34 -6.85 -17.34
N MET A 231 -2.57 -6.54 -17.75
CA MET A 231 -3.68 -6.29 -16.82
C MET A 231 -3.90 -7.44 -15.82
N PRO A 232 -4.12 -8.70 -16.25
CA PRO A 232 -4.31 -9.81 -15.30
C PRO A 232 -3.03 -10.07 -14.49
N LEU A 233 -1.84 -9.88 -15.04
CA LEU A 233 -0.59 -10.05 -14.28
C LEU A 233 -0.48 -9.01 -13.15
N ASN A 234 -0.85 -7.76 -13.40
CA ASN A 234 -0.91 -6.71 -12.38
C ASN A 234 -1.88 -7.06 -11.26
N PHE A 235 -3.09 -7.53 -11.59
CA PHE A 235 -4.07 -7.95 -10.58
C PHE A 235 -3.65 -9.20 -9.81
N ALA A 236 -3.00 -10.17 -10.47
CA ALA A 236 -2.44 -11.34 -9.79
C ALA A 236 -1.31 -10.95 -8.83
N LEU A 237 -0.46 -10.01 -9.24
CA LEU A 237 0.63 -9.48 -8.42
C LEU A 237 0.09 -8.68 -7.22
N ALA A 238 -0.93 -7.85 -7.44
CA ALA A 238 -1.64 -7.14 -6.37
C ALA A 238 -2.33 -8.11 -5.39
N ALA A 239 -2.96 -9.17 -5.88
CA ALA A 239 -3.54 -10.22 -5.03
C ALA A 239 -2.47 -10.90 -4.16
N GLY A 240 -1.28 -11.17 -4.72
CA GLY A 240 -0.12 -11.65 -3.96
C GLY A 240 0.32 -10.69 -2.86
N LEU A 241 0.37 -9.39 -3.16
CA LEU A 241 0.72 -8.31 -2.21
C LEU A 241 -0.28 -8.21 -1.07
N TYR A 242 -1.57 -8.26 -1.40
CA TYR A 242 -2.65 -8.26 -0.43
C TYR A 242 -2.55 -9.47 0.50
N CYS A 243 -2.27 -10.65 -0.05
CA CYS A 243 -2.04 -11.85 0.75
C CYS A 243 -0.81 -11.74 1.66
N SER A 244 0.27 -11.08 1.25
CA SER A 244 1.49 -10.98 2.05
C SER A 244 1.36 -10.06 3.28
N PHE A 245 0.32 -9.22 3.35
CA PHE A 245 0.02 -8.47 4.57
C PHE A 245 -0.37 -9.36 5.75
N TYR A 246 -0.97 -10.53 5.50
CA TYR A 246 -1.36 -11.46 6.54
C TYR A 246 -0.17 -12.10 7.28
N PRO A 247 0.81 -12.76 6.62
CA PRO A 247 2.00 -13.29 7.30
C PRO A 247 2.87 -12.18 7.89
N THR A 248 2.87 -10.96 7.31
CA THR A 248 3.54 -9.80 7.90
C THR A 248 2.97 -9.50 9.30
N TYR A 249 1.66 -9.65 9.49
CA TYR A 249 1.02 -9.48 10.80
C TYR A 249 1.23 -10.69 11.72
N THR A 250 0.89 -11.90 11.28
CA THR A 250 0.84 -13.08 12.17
C THR A 250 2.20 -13.50 12.69
N THR A 251 3.26 -13.31 11.91
CA THR A 251 4.63 -13.60 12.38
C THR A 251 5.12 -12.58 13.42
N VAL A 252 4.63 -11.35 13.39
CA VAL A 252 5.01 -10.27 14.31
C VAL A 252 4.20 -10.30 15.60
N PHE A 253 2.89 -10.49 15.51
CA PHE A 253 1.96 -10.42 16.64
C PHE A 253 1.37 -11.76 17.10
N GLY A 254 1.53 -12.82 16.32
CA GLY A 254 0.86 -14.10 16.53
C GLY A 254 -0.45 -14.22 15.76
N GLU A 255 -1.03 -15.42 15.76
CA GLU A 255 -2.36 -15.65 15.23
C GLU A 255 -3.42 -15.07 16.20
N PRO A 256 -4.47 -14.40 15.69
CA PRO A 256 -5.57 -13.85 16.48
C PRO A 256 -6.55 -14.89 17.01
#